data_AF-A0A3L7SMU2-F1
#
_entry.id   AF-A0A3L7SMU2-F1
#
_cell.length_a   1.000
_cell.length_b   1.000
_cell.length_c   1.000
_cell.angle_alpha   90.00
_cell.angle_beta   90.00
_cell.angle_gamma   90.00
#
_symmetry.space_group_name_H-M   'P 1'
#
loop_
_entity.id
_entity.type
_entity.pdbx_description
1 polymer ?
#
loop_
_entity_poly.entity_id
_entity_poly.type
_entity_poly.pdbx_seq_one_letter_code
_entity_poly.pdbx_strand_id
1 'polypeptide(L)'
;MATVHYDRECRDDYDDSNSRYGDDPLAVADTEHSDAARAEFEYSNALPRPSSREAKQLHRIAEVRQRQGVTLRNVARRLGMALPQARRQEQPDSDLRITDLHRWQEVLEVPVAELLVEGDGQLSGPVLERSRMVKLMKTAAAIRERTEGQPVGRMVTMLIEQILEIMPELSDVTPWHTVGQRRTLDDIGRAGRMLVPEEVFRRPAPGG
;
A
#
# COMPACT_ATOMS: atom_id res chain seq x y z
N MET A 1 -62.59 5.83 16.73
CA MET A 1 -63.40 5.54 15.51
C MET A 1 -62.62 6.03 14.31
N ALA A 2 -62.44 5.35 13.19
CA ALA A 2 -62.60 3.97 12.75
C ALA A 2 -61.71 3.83 11.48
N THR A 3 -61.10 2.67 11.26
CA THR A 3 -60.21 2.31 10.13
C THR A 3 -60.99 2.09 8.83
N VAL A 4 -60.41 2.39 7.66
CA VAL A 4 -60.73 1.67 6.42
C VAL A 4 -59.48 1.54 5.53
N HIS A 5 -59.08 0.30 5.28
CA HIS A 5 -58.10 -0.14 4.27
C HIS A 5 -58.75 -0.13 2.88
N TYR A 6 -57.96 0.12 1.83
CA TYR A 6 -58.35 -0.23 0.47
C TYR A 6 -57.23 -1.03 -0.20
N ASP A 7 -57.50 -2.32 -0.40
CA ASP A 7 -56.80 -3.20 -1.34
C ASP A 7 -57.48 -3.09 -2.70
N ARG A 8 -56.71 -3.10 -3.79
CA ARG A 8 -57.26 -3.39 -5.12
C ARG A 8 -56.24 -4.16 -5.94
N GLU A 9 -56.47 -5.47 -5.99
CA GLU A 9 -55.87 -6.40 -6.93
C GLU A 9 -56.31 -6.03 -8.35
N CYS A 10 -55.36 -5.76 -9.25
CA CYS A 10 -55.59 -5.72 -10.68
C CYS A 10 -54.99 -6.99 -11.29
N ARG A 11 -55.88 -7.87 -11.74
CA ARG A 11 -55.59 -9.04 -12.56
C ARG A 11 -55.95 -8.64 -13.98
N ASP A 12 -54.97 -8.55 -14.88
CA ASP A 12 -55.19 -8.29 -16.30
C ASP A 12 -54.84 -9.56 -17.07
N ASP A 13 -55.88 -10.16 -17.65
CA ASP A 13 -55.84 -11.32 -18.53
C ASP A 13 -55.28 -10.89 -19.89
N TYR A 14 -54.22 -11.55 -20.36
CA TYR A 14 -53.80 -11.46 -21.75
C TYR A 14 -53.89 -12.86 -22.38
N ASP A 15 -54.95 -13.05 -23.16
CA ASP A 15 -54.97 -14.00 -24.26
C ASP A 15 -55.85 -13.42 -25.37
N ASP A 16 -55.26 -13.04 -26.51
CA ASP A 16 -55.66 -13.65 -27.78
C ASP A 16 -54.65 -13.31 -28.88
N SER A 17 -54.36 -14.32 -29.68
CA SER A 17 -53.46 -14.28 -30.81
C SER A 17 -54.21 -13.92 -32.10
N ASN A 18 -53.48 -13.26 -33.00
CA ASN A 18 -53.33 -13.63 -34.42
C ASN A 18 -53.94 -12.72 -35.51
N SER A 19 -53.04 -12.36 -36.44
CA SER A 19 -53.21 -12.33 -37.90
C SER A 19 -53.67 -11.04 -38.63
N ARG A 20 -52.66 -10.35 -39.20
CA ARG A 20 -52.41 -10.18 -40.65
C ARG A 20 -53.49 -9.46 -41.50
N TYR A 21 -53.18 -8.22 -41.93
CA TYR A 21 -53.11 -7.71 -43.32
C TYR A 21 -53.34 -6.18 -43.32
N GLY A 22 -52.42 -5.44 -43.95
CA GLY A 22 -52.60 -4.01 -44.18
C GLY A 22 -51.28 -3.32 -44.52
N ASP A 23 -50.82 -3.57 -45.74
CA ASP A 23 -49.75 -2.87 -46.44
C ASP A 23 -49.85 -1.35 -46.21
N ASP A 24 -48.94 -0.76 -45.44
CA ASP A 24 -48.82 0.70 -45.28
C ASP A 24 -47.68 1.19 -46.19
N PRO A 25 -48.00 1.85 -47.32
CA PRO A 25 -46.99 2.34 -48.28
C PRO A 25 -46.19 3.53 -47.75
N LEU A 26 -46.38 3.91 -46.48
CA LEU A 26 -45.61 4.94 -45.77
C LEU A 26 -44.76 4.36 -44.61
N ALA A 27 -44.71 3.04 -44.44
CA ALA A 27 -43.77 2.42 -43.51
C ALA A 27 -42.34 2.68 -43.99
N VAL A 28 -41.70 3.67 -43.38
CA VAL A 28 -40.29 4.02 -43.57
C VAL A 28 -39.46 2.80 -43.17
N ALA A 29 -39.15 1.96 -44.16
CA ALA A 29 -38.01 1.06 -44.11
C ALA A 29 -36.76 1.92 -43.86
N ASP A 30 -35.81 1.37 -43.10
CA ASP A 30 -34.49 1.95 -42.80
C ASP A 30 -34.38 2.72 -41.47
N THR A 31 -34.79 2.09 -40.35
CA THR A 31 -34.27 2.50 -39.02
C THR A 31 -32.87 1.93 -38.75
N GLU A 32 -32.40 0.99 -39.59
CA GLU A 32 -31.11 0.31 -39.43
C GLU A 32 -29.91 1.09 -40.02
N HIS A 33 -30.15 2.23 -40.68
CA HIS A 33 -29.11 3.09 -41.27
C HIS A 33 -29.22 4.57 -40.90
N SER A 34 -29.90 4.91 -39.80
CA SER A 34 -29.87 6.29 -39.29
C SER A 34 -28.44 6.67 -38.86
N ASP A 35 -27.84 7.66 -39.52
CA ASP A 35 -26.56 8.25 -39.12
C ASP A 35 -26.56 8.73 -37.67
N ALA A 36 -27.73 9.05 -37.10
CA ALA A 36 -27.88 9.39 -35.70
C ALA A 36 -27.63 8.19 -34.77
N ALA A 37 -28.14 7.00 -35.11
CA ALA A 37 -27.90 5.78 -34.35
C ALA A 37 -26.42 5.33 -34.45
N ARG A 38 -25.79 5.55 -35.61
CA ARG A 38 -24.35 5.33 -35.81
C ARG A 38 -23.50 6.31 -34.99
N ALA A 39 -23.87 7.59 -35.00
CA ALA A 39 -23.17 8.63 -34.24
C ALA A 39 -23.30 8.40 -32.71
N GLU A 40 -24.46 7.97 -32.20
CA GLU A 40 -24.60 7.62 -30.78
C GLU A 40 -23.78 6.39 -30.38
N PHE A 41 -23.71 5.38 -31.26
CA PHE A 41 -22.87 4.20 -31.04
C PHE A 41 -21.37 4.56 -31.08
N GLU A 42 -20.95 5.41 -32.02
CA GLU A 42 -19.57 5.88 -32.12
C GLU A 42 -19.19 6.81 -30.96
N TYR A 43 -20.11 7.67 -30.50
CA TYR A 43 -19.88 8.57 -29.36
C TYR A 43 -19.78 7.81 -28.03
N SER A 44 -20.66 6.81 -27.81
CA SER A 44 -20.64 5.97 -26.61
C SER A 44 -19.41 5.05 -26.54
N ASN A 45 -18.80 4.71 -27.68
CA ASN A 45 -17.60 3.88 -27.74
C ASN A 45 -16.29 4.70 -27.82
N ALA A 46 -16.35 5.96 -28.24
CA ALA A 46 -15.20 6.88 -28.31
C ALA A 46 -14.94 7.64 -26.99
N LEU A 47 -15.89 7.67 -26.06
CA LEU A 47 -15.60 8.11 -24.69
C LEU A 47 -14.73 7.05 -24.02
N PRO A 48 -13.57 7.42 -23.43
CA PRO A 48 -12.83 6.53 -22.56
C PRO A 48 -13.79 6.10 -21.45
N ARG A 49 -14.24 4.85 -21.49
CA ARG A 49 -14.94 4.25 -20.35
C ARG A 49 -14.00 4.48 -19.16
N PRO A 50 -14.41 5.17 -18.08
CA PRO A 50 -13.58 5.23 -16.89
C PRO A 50 -13.26 3.79 -16.57
N SER A 51 -11.97 3.45 -16.66
CA SER A 51 -11.50 2.10 -16.41
C SER A 51 -12.23 1.63 -15.16
N SER A 52 -12.95 0.51 -15.28
CA SER A 52 -13.52 -0.19 -14.14
C SER A 52 -12.52 -0.04 -13.01
N ARG A 53 -12.94 0.47 -11.84
CA ARG A 53 -12.09 0.63 -10.66
C ARG A 53 -11.41 -0.72 -10.37
N GLU A 54 -10.32 -1.01 -11.05
CA GLU A 54 -9.43 -2.11 -10.76
C GLU A 54 -8.99 -1.79 -9.34
N ALA A 55 -9.32 -2.69 -8.42
CA ALA A 55 -9.18 -2.46 -7.01
C ALA A 55 -7.74 -2.01 -6.73
N LYS A 56 -7.56 -0.70 -6.52
CA LYS A 56 -6.24 -0.09 -6.46
C LYS A 56 -5.52 -0.69 -5.27
N GLN A 57 -4.35 -1.30 -5.51
CA GLN A 57 -3.51 -1.82 -4.45
C GLN A 57 -3.08 -0.65 -3.54
N LEU A 58 -3.58 -0.59 -2.31
CA LEU A 58 -3.25 0.44 -1.33
C LEU A 58 -2.03 0.02 -0.50
N HIS A 59 -1.90 -1.27 -0.21
CA HIS A 59 -0.85 -1.80 0.66
C HIS A 59 -0.42 -3.23 0.28
N ARG A 60 0.72 -3.66 0.81
CA ARG A 60 1.37 -4.96 0.53
C ARG A 60 1.63 -5.79 1.80
N ILE A 61 0.80 -5.58 2.83
CA ILE A 61 0.88 -6.25 4.13
C ILE A 61 0.95 -7.78 4.00
N ALA A 62 0.17 -8.38 3.09
CA ALA A 62 0.17 -9.82 2.86
C ALA A 62 1.54 -10.34 2.43
N GLU A 63 2.18 -9.65 1.48
CA GLU A 63 3.50 -9.99 0.97
C GLU A 63 4.56 -9.85 2.06
N VAL A 64 4.54 -8.73 2.79
CA VAL A 64 5.49 -8.47 3.88
C VAL A 64 5.35 -9.51 4.98
N ARG A 65 4.12 -9.84 5.40
CA ARG A 65 3.87 -10.89 6.39
C ARG A 65 4.44 -12.24 5.95
N GLN A 66 4.24 -12.61 4.69
CA GLN A 66 4.77 -13.86 4.13
C GLN A 66 6.31 -13.87 4.13
N ARG A 67 6.96 -12.75 3.75
CA ARG A 67 8.42 -12.60 3.82
C ARG A 67 8.98 -12.72 5.24
N GLN A 68 8.26 -12.19 6.23
CA GLN A 68 8.62 -12.31 7.65
C GLN A 68 8.31 -13.69 8.25
N GLY A 69 7.68 -14.60 7.50
CA GLY A 69 7.34 -15.94 7.98
C GLY A 69 6.26 -15.98 9.07
N VAL A 70 5.51 -14.89 9.26
CA VAL A 70 4.49 -14.80 10.32
C VAL A 70 3.15 -15.31 9.81
N THR A 71 2.50 -16.21 10.57
CA THR A 71 1.16 -16.68 10.20
C THR A 71 0.10 -15.62 10.51
N LEU A 72 -0.95 -15.53 9.69
CA LEU A 72 -2.05 -14.58 9.92
C LEU A 72 -2.76 -14.80 11.27
N ARG A 73 -2.79 -16.04 11.77
CA ARG A 73 -3.30 -16.35 13.12
C ARG A 73 -2.46 -15.74 14.23
N ASN A 74 -1.13 -15.73 14.07
CA ASN A 74 -0.22 -15.10 15.02
C ASN A 74 -0.44 -13.58 15.00
N VAL A 75 -0.55 -12.98 13.81
CA VAL A 75 -0.85 -11.54 13.68
C VAL A 75 -2.17 -11.18 14.35
N ALA A 76 -3.26 -11.91 14.06
CA ALA A 76 -4.57 -11.66 14.67
C ALA A 76 -4.52 -11.73 16.21
N ARG A 77 -3.76 -12.70 16.76
CA ARG A 77 -3.56 -12.82 18.21
C ARG A 77 -2.78 -11.65 18.79
N ARG A 78 -1.69 -11.21 18.14
CA ARG A 78 -0.85 -10.08 18.60
C ARG A 78 -1.59 -8.74 18.49
N LEU A 79 -2.43 -8.57 17.46
CA LEU A 79 -3.28 -7.40 17.27
C LEU A 79 -4.52 -7.39 18.18
N GLY A 80 -4.82 -8.51 18.86
CA GLY A 80 -6.02 -8.64 19.68
C GLY A 80 -7.33 -8.59 18.88
N MET A 81 -7.31 -9.03 17.62
CA MET A 81 -8.45 -8.93 16.71
C MET A 81 -8.89 -10.31 16.18
N ALA A 82 -10.13 -10.39 15.69
CA ALA A 82 -10.65 -11.63 15.13
C ALA A 82 -9.96 -11.98 13.80
N LEU A 83 -9.71 -13.27 13.55
CA LEU A 83 -9.05 -13.75 12.33
C LEU A 83 -9.76 -13.29 11.03
N PRO A 84 -11.10 -13.25 10.92
CA PRO A 84 -11.76 -12.71 9.74
C PRO A 84 -11.49 -11.21 9.51
N GLN A 85 -11.35 -10.44 10.58
CA GLN A 85 -11.04 -9.02 10.50
C GLN A 85 -9.59 -8.80 10.06
N ALA A 86 -8.64 -9.60 10.56
CA ALA A 86 -7.25 -9.59 10.09
C ALA A 86 -7.15 -9.99 8.62
N ARG A 87 -7.94 -10.99 8.17
CA ARG A 87 -8.04 -11.37 6.75
C ARG A 87 -8.54 -10.23 5.87
N ARG A 88 -9.55 -9.50 6.34
CA ARG A 88 -10.09 -8.35 5.60
C ARG A 88 -9.06 -7.24 5.49
N GLN A 89 -8.39 -6.91 6.59
CA GLN A 89 -7.33 -5.89 6.61
C GLN A 89 -6.09 -6.28 5.79
N GLU A 90 -5.82 -7.58 5.62
CA GLU A 90 -4.71 -8.05 4.80
C GLU A 90 -4.95 -7.86 3.29
N GLN A 91 -6.22 -7.72 2.86
CA GLN A 91 -6.56 -7.54 1.45
C GLN A 91 -5.93 -6.25 0.90
N PRO A 92 -5.19 -6.31 -0.21
CA PRO A 92 -4.37 -5.19 -0.67
C PRO A 92 -5.16 -3.92 -1.03
N ASP A 93 -6.43 -4.06 -1.35
CA ASP A 93 -7.40 -3.01 -1.67
C ASP A 93 -8.18 -2.51 -0.44
N SER A 94 -7.96 -3.10 0.74
CA SER A 94 -8.59 -2.67 1.98
C SER A 94 -8.04 -1.31 2.41
N ASP A 95 -8.94 -0.37 2.67
CA ASP A 95 -8.57 0.87 3.34
C ASP A 95 -8.28 0.60 4.83
N LEU A 96 -7.19 1.15 5.33
CA LEU A 96 -6.71 0.99 6.71
C LEU A 96 -6.47 2.35 7.33
N ARG A 97 -6.93 2.52 8.57
CA ARG A 97 -6.57 3.69 9.36
C ARG A 97 -5.06 3.68 9.60
N ILE A 98 -4.45 4.85 9.62
CA ILE A 98 -3.01 5.02 9.92
C ILE A 98 -2.64 4.35 11.25
N THR A 99 -3.50 4.45 12.27
CA THR A 99 -3.33 3.76 13.55
C THR A 99 -3.28 2.24 13.40
N ASP A 100 -4.11 1.66 12.55
CA ASP A 100 -4.12 0.21 12.32
C ASP A 100 -2.86 -0.21 11.56
N LEU A 101 -2.43 0.59 10.56
CA LEU A 101 -1.19 0.36 9.84
C LEU A 101 0.05 0.36 10.76
N HIS A 102 0.11 1.25 11.75
CA HIS A 102 1.16 1.24 12.77
C HIS A 102 1.10 0.02 13.70
N ARG A 103 -0.09 -0.50 14.01
CA ARG A 103 -0.20 -1.76 14.76
C ARG A 103 0.31 -2.95 13.94
N TRP A 104 0.02 -2.99 12.64
CA TRP A 104 0.59 -3.97 11.73
C TRP A 104 2.13 -3.85 11.65
N GLN A 105 2.64 -2.63 11.61
CA GLN A 105 4.08 -2.32 11.67
C GLN A 105 4.72 -2.92 12.93
N GLU A 106 4.15 -2.69 14.11
CA GLU A 106 4.66 -3.20 15.39
C GLU A 106 4.66 -4.74 15.46
N VAL A 107 3.64 -5.38 14.88
CA VAL A 107 3.52 -6.84 14.88
C VAL A 107 4.45 -7.50 13.87
N LEU A 108 4.67 -6.87 12.72
CA LEU A 108 5.55 -7.38 11.67
C LEU A 108 7.01 -6.92 11.82
N GLU A 109 7.27 -5.96 12.72
CA GLU A 109 8.59 -5.41 13.04
C GLU A 109 9.31 -4.83 11.81
N VAL A 110 8.54 -4.27 10.87
CA VAL A 110 9.03 -3.59 9.66
C VAL A 110 8.72 -2.10 9.73
N PRO A 111 9.42 -1.21 9.02
CA PRO A 111 9.00 0.17 8.84
C PRO A 111 7.64 0.31 8.15
N VAL A 112 6.84 1.32 8.53
CA VAL A 112 5.49 1.55 7.94
C VAL A 112 5.52 1.73 6.42
N ALA A 113 6.61 2.29 5.90
CA ALA A 113 6.83 2.48 4.46
C ALA A 113 6.89 1.16 3.69
N GLU A 114 7.34 0.06 4.31
CA GLU A 114 7.40 -1.26 3.66
C GLU A 114 6.01 -1.88 3.48
N LEU A 115 5.04 -1.49 4.29
CA LEU A 115 3.67 -1.98 4.21
C LEU A 115 2.87 -1.32 3.09
N LEU A 116 3.28 -0.15 2.61
CA LEU A 116 2.58 0.61 1.59
C LEU A 116 3.04 0.20 0.18
N VAL A 117 2.13 0.29 -0.79
CA VAL A 117 2.50 0.17 -2.21
C VAL A 117 3.07 1.52 -2.64
N GLU A 118 4.26 1.50 -3.23
CA GLU A 118 4.80 2.67 -3.92
C GLU A 118 3.84 3.00 -5.07
N GLY A 119 3.14 4.13 -4.99
CA GLY A 119 2.18 4.49 -6.02
C GLY A 119 2.88 4.66 -7.36
N ASP A 120 2.36 4.02 -8.42
CA ASP A 120 2.74 4.31 -9.80
C ASP A 120 2.45 5.80 -10.06
N GLY A 121 3.49 6.64 -9.93
CA GLY A 121 3.40 8.10 -10.05
C GLY A 121 3.52 8.90 -8.75
N GLN A 122 3.68 8.30 -7.57
CA GLN A 122 3.87 9.07 -6.32
C GLN A 122 5.27 9.67 -6.15
N LEU A 123 6.20 9.42 -7.09
CA LEU A 123 7.46 10.16 -7.20
C LEU A 123 7.96 10.26 -8.67
N SER A 124 7.11 10.57 -9.65
CA SER A 124 7.59 10.73 -11.02
C SER A 124 8.50 11.97 -11.13
N GLY A 125 9.80 11.71 -11.33
CA GLY A 125 10.87 12.67 -11.62
C GLY A 125 11.51 13.29 -10.37
N PRO A 126 11.17 14.53 -9.99
CA PRO A 126 12.05 15.36 -9.15
C PRO A 126 12.27 14.85 -7.73
N VAL A 127 11.24 14.30 -7.07
CA VAL A 127 11.34 13.91 -5.65
C VAL A 127 12.11 12.58 -5.48
N LEU A 128 11.93 11.62 -6.40
CA LEU A 128 12.69 10.38 -6.38
C LEU A 128 14.16 10.65 -6.71
N GLU A 129 14.42 11.44 -7.75
CA GLU A 129 15.77 11.88 -8.14
C GLU A 129 16.47 12.61 -6.99
N ARG A 130 15.78 13.55 -6.35
CA ARG A 130 16.28 14.23 -5.14
C ARG A 130 16.54 13.25 -4.01
N SER A 131 15.62 12.32 -3.74
CA SER A 131 15.80 11.35 -2.65
C SER A 131 17.00 10.42 -2.88
N ARG A 132 17.24 10.02 -4.14
CA ARG A 132 18.40 9.22 -4.53
C ARG A 132 19.68 10.03 -4.38
N MET A 133 19.68 11.27 -4.82
CA MET A 133 20.85 12.15 -4.71
C MET A 133 21.17 12.50 -3.25
N VAL A 134 20.16 12.74 -2.40
CA VAL A 134 20.34 12.89 -0.95
C VAL A 134 20.99 11.64 -0.36
N LYS A 135 20.53 10.43 -0.71
CA LYS A 135 21.13 9.17 -0.23
C LYS A 135 22.59 9.02 -0.67
N LEU A 136 22.91 9.37 -1.92
CA LEU A 136 24.28 9.38 -2.42
C LEU A 136 25.15 10.37 -1.65
N MET A 137 24.68 11.61 -1.44
CA MET A 137 25.38 12.63 -0.65
C MET A 137 25.66 12.15 0.77
N LYS A 138 24.64 11.64 1.48
CA LYS A 138 24.80 11.11 2.84
C LYS A 138 25.84 9.99 2.92
N THR A 139 25.89 9.15 1.90
CA THR A 139 26.82 8.03 1.81
C THR A 139 28.24 8.53 1.54
N ALA A 140 28.42 9.43 0.58
CA ALA A 140 29.71 10.05 0.29
C ALA A 140 30.23 10.84 1.50
N ALA A 141 29.38 11.62 2.16
CA ALA A 141 29.74 12.37 3.37
C ALA A 141 30.17 11.44 4.53
N ALA A 142 29.50 10.28 4.71
CA ALA A 142 29.88 9.29 5.72
C ALA A 142 31.20 8.56 5.38
N ILE A 143 31.47 8.30 4.09
CA ILE A 143 32.76 7.73 3.67
C ILE A 143 33.87 8.77 3.85
N ARG A 144 33.62 10.05 3.54
CA ARG A 144 34.58 11.14 3.72
C ARG A 144 35.04 11.22 5.17
N GLU A 145 34.10 11.22 6.11
CA GLU A 145 34.38 11.24 7.56
C GLU A 145 35.29 10.08 8.00
N ARG A 146 35.15 8.90 7.38
CA ARG A 146 35.96 7.70 7.70
C ARG A 146 37.31 7.66 6.98
N THR A 147 37.48 8.43 5.92
CA THR A 147 38.64 8.38 5.03
C THR A 147 39.49 9.65 5.06
N GLU A 148 39.26 10.52 6.06
CA GLU A 148 40.09 11.71 6.28
C GLU A 148 41.57 11.34 6.39
N GLY A 149 42.41 12.01 5.59
CA GLY A 149 43.87 11.77 5.53
C GLY A 149 44.30 10.55 4.71
N GLN A 150 43.38 9.73 4.20
CA GLN A 150 43.69 8.60 3.31
C GLN A 150 43.70 9.03 1.83
N PRO A 151 44.47 8.35 0.95
CA PRO A 151 44.42 8.58 -0.49
C PRO A 151 43.00 8.47 -1.09
N VAL A 152 42.16 7.59 -0.52
CA VAL A 152 40.74 7.41 -0.89
C VAL A 152 39.90 8.65 -0.57
N GLY A 153 40.28 9.44 0.43
CA GLY A 153 39.54 10.65 0.83
C GLY A 153 39.45 11.68 -0.29
N ARG A 154 40.51 11.85 -1.11
CA ARG A 154 40.48 12.77 -2.26
C ARG A 154 39.42 12.36 -3.29
N MET A 155 39.30 11.07 -3.56
CA MET A 155 38.31 10.54 -4.52
C MET A 155 36.88 10.78 -4.03
N VAL A 156 36.65 10.66 -2.72
CA VAL A 156 35.34 10.90 -2.11
C VAL A 156 35.01 12.39 -2.08
N THR A 157 36.00 13.26 -1.86
CA THR A 157 35.81 14.72 -1.99
C THR A 157 35.37 15.11 -3.40
N MET A 158 36.05 14.57 -4.44
CA MET A 158 35.65 14.81 -5.82
C MET A 158 34.23 14.30 -6.13
N LEU A 159 33.86 13.13 -5.58
CA LEU A 159 32.49 12.60 -5.73
C LEU A 159 31.44 13.54 -5.11
N ILE A 160 31.75 14.15 -3.97
CA ILE A 160 30.84 15.12 -3.32
C ILE A 160 30.71 16.38 -4.16
N GLU A 161 31.81 16.90 -4.72
CA GLU A 161 31.80 18.05 -5.62
C GLU A 161 30.94 17.78 -6.87
N GLN A 162 31.08 16.60 -7.49
CA GLN A 162 30.25 16.18 -8.63
C GLN A 162 28.76 16.08 -8.28
N ILE A 163 28.43 15.60 -7.07
CA ILE A 163 27.04 15.55 -6.61
C ILE A 163 26.48 16.97 -6.43
N LEU A 164 27.27 17.90 -5.87
CA LEU A 164 26.85 19.30 -5.67
C LEU A 164 26.71 20.07 -6.98
N GLU A 165 27.52 19.74 -8.00
CA GLU A 165 27.38 20.31 -9.34
C GLU A 165 26.04 19.93 -9.98
N ILE A 166 25.60 18.68 -9.78
CA ILE A 166 24.30 18.20 -10.29
C ILE A 166 23.14 18.72 -9.43
N MET A 167 23.33 18.86 -8.11
CA MET A 167 22.26 19.20 -7.16
C MET A 167 22.81 20.03 -5.97
N PRO A 168 22.88 21.37 -6.10
CA PRO A 168 23.54 22.24 -5.13
C PRO A 168 22.80 22.34 -3.79
N GLU A 169 21.50 22.07 -3.75
CA GLU A 169 20.71 22.07 -2.52
C GLU A 169 21.12 20.99 -1.49
N LEU A 170 22.09 20.14 -1.83
CA LEU A 170 22.59 19.07 -0.96
C LEU A 170 23.78 19.47 -0.09
N SER A 171 24.20 20.74 -0.10
CA SER A 171 25.32 21.25 0.71
C SER A 171 25.18 20.97 2.20
N ASP A 172 23.94 21.04 2.69
CA ASP A 172 23.65 20.98 4.13
C ASP A 172 23.27 19.56 4.59
N VAL A 173 23.39 18.56 3.69
CA VAL A 173 23.04 17.18 3.99
C VAL A 173 24.10 16.55 4.88
N THR A 174 23.71 16.30 6.14
CA THR A 174 24.58 15.61 7.10
C THR A 174 24.79 14.15 6.72
N PRO A 175 25.97 13.55 7.00
CA PRO A 175 26.22 12.13 6.82
C PRO A 175 25.12 11.26 7.43
N TRP A 176 25.01 10.01 6.96
CA TRP A 176 24.25 9.01 7.72
C TRP A 176 24.73 9.02 9.17
N HIS A 177 23.80 9.22 10.12
CA HIS A 177 24.09 8.90 11.50
C HIS A 177 24.63 7.48 11.52
N THR A 178 25.81 7.28 12.10
CA THR A 178 26.32 5.93 12.31
C THR A 178 25.34 5.25 13.27
N VAL A 179 24.34 4.56 12.70
CA VAL A 179 23.38 3.78 13.46
C VAL A 179 24.17 2.67 14.16
N GLY A 180 24.23 2.82 15.48
CA GLY A 180 25.33 2.35 16.29
C GLY A 180 25.75 3.50 17.20
N GLN A 181 24.82 3.92 18.07
CA GLN A 181 25.12 4.70 19.28
C GLN A 181 26.51 4.26 19.77
N ARG A 182 27.44 5.20 19.98
CA ARG A 182 28.65 4.90 20.74
C ARG A 182 28.16 4.34 22.06
N ARG A 183 28.26 3.02 22.26
CA ARG A 183 28.16 2.45 23.59
C ARG A 183 29.20 3.21 24.38
N THR A 184 28.77 4.05 25.32
CA THR A 184 29.68 4.45 26.39
C THR A 184 30.15 3.16 27.02
N LEU A 185 31.42 3.08 27.43
CA LEU A 185 32.03 1.85 27.93
C LEU A 185 31.18 1.17 29.04
N ASP A 186 30.38 1.97 29.76
CA ASP A 186 29.50 1.57 30.85
C ASP A 186 28.08 1.13 30.44
N ASP A 187 27.74 1.17 29.14
CA ASP A 187 26.38 0.88 28.67
C ASP A 187 26.17 -0.63 28.51
N ILE A 188 25.68 -1.27 29.58
CA ILE A 188 25.32 -2.69 29.58
C ILE A 188 24.16 -2.91 28.61
N GLY A 189 24.41 -3.70 27.55
CA GLY A 189 23.42 -4.05 26.54
C GLY A 189 22.21 -4.81 27.09
N ARG A 190 21.15 -4.98 26.28
CA ARG A 190 19.89 -5.64 26.67
C ARG A 190 20.10 -7.00 27.37
N ALA A 191 21.14 -7.74 26.99
CA ALA A 191 21.52 -9.01 27.63
C ALA A 191 21.93 -8.87 29.11
N GLY A 192 22.60 -7.79 29.51
CA GLY A 192 22.96 -7.58 30.92
C GLY A 192 21.89 -6.86 31.74
N ARG A 193 20.88 -6.25 31.09
CA ARG A 193 19.69 -5.73 31.78
C ARG A 193 18.69 -6.84 32.14
N MET A 194 18.83 -8.02 31.53
CA MET A 194 17.98 -9.18 31.80
C MET A 194 18.73 -10.18 32.68
N LEU A 195 18.95 -9.81 33.94
CA LEU A 195 19.47 -10.75 34.93
C LEU A 195 18.41 -11.82 35.18
N VAL A 196 18.65 -13.04 34.71
CA VAL A 196 17.86 -14.21 35.09
C VAL A 196 18.32 -14.61 36.50
N PRO A 197 17.43 -14.64 37.52
CA PRO A 197 17.80 -15.11 38.85
C PRO A 197 18.32 -16.54 38.79
N GLU A 198 19.43 -16.84 39.48
CA GLU A 198 20.01 -18.20 39.54
C GLU A 198 19.01 -19.26 40.03
N GLU A 199 17.97 -18.84 40.75
CA GLU A 199 16.89 -19.69 41.25
C GLU A 199 16.12 -20.41 40.12
N VAL A 200 16.05 -19.82 38.92
CA VAL A 200 15.46 -20.45 37.74
C VAL A 200 16.21 -21.73 37.35
N PHE A 201 17.51 -21.79 37.62
CA PHE A 201 18.36 -22.94 37.33
C PHE A 201 18.47 -23.93 38.51
N ARG A 202 17.96 -23.59 39.71
CA ARG A 202 18.03 -24.44 40.90
C ARG A 202 16.82 -25.35 41.10
N ARG A 203 15.95 -25.56 40.10
CA ARG A 203 14.85 -26.52 40.24
C ARG A 203 15.44 -27.90 40.59
N PRO A 204 15.21 -28.44 41.81
CA PRO A 204 15.67 -29.77 42.12
C PRO A 204 14.94 -30.74 41.20
N ALA A 205 15.69 -31.66 40.59
CA ALA A 205 15.13 -32.79 39.89
C ALA A 205 14.12 -33.48 40.84
N PRO A 206 12.91 -33.86 40.37
CA PRO A 206 12.04 -34.70 41.18
C PRO A 206 12.76 -36.03 41.42
N GLY A 207 13.26 -36.23 42.63
CA GLY A 207 13.77 -37.50 43.12
C GLY A 207 12.64 -38.28 43.77
N GLY A 208 12.49 -39.55 43.38
CA GLY A 208 11.54 -40.52 43.93
C GLY A 208 10.82 -41.30 42.85
#